data_AF-Q096M2-F1
#
_entry.id   AF-Q096M2-F1
#
_cell.length_a   1.000
_cell.length_b   1.000
_cell.length_c   1.000
_cell.angle_alpha   90.00
_cell.angle_beta   90.00
_cell.angle_gamma   90.00
#
_symmetry.space_group_name_H-M   'P 1'
#
loop_
_entity.id
_entity.type
_entity.pdbx_description
1 polymer ?
#
loop_
_entity_poly.entity_id
_entity_poly.type
_entity_poly.pdbx_seq_one_letter_code
_entity_poly.pdbx_strand_id
1 'polypeptide(L)'
;MGGKTDWAPIEALAQRVLEQGEPLELTADVRTLLRRSAREVAIPAQDVQQALRSLRTAKPLLRKIRKRIEDGSWRLMLAEHRARRLQDAGDLEGARRQIERVLTVEVVPFYRQQAENVLARIARLQKVARSGRVDPKLSERSQLASLLYRINQGKPLKLTKEMRSFLRLAAAEAAISEAETEEALASPTSAAALVRKTLGRLRNGSKRLEHAISRMLDLREVGDLEGARQQMRDLLAVETVPMYRRAAEENLAGLDGPLPAPV
;
A
#
# COMPACT_ATOMS: atom_id res chain seq x y z
N MET A 1 9.04 2.25 23.92
CA MET A 1 7.76 1.55 23.66
C MET A 1 6.90 2.45 22.78
N GLY A 2 6.81 2.17 21.48
CA GLY A 2 5.97 2.95 20.57
C GLY A 2 4.53 2.47 20.68
N GLY A 3 3.74 3.12 21.54
CA GLY A 3 2.30 2.88 21.59
C GLY A 3 1.70 3.13 20.22
N LYS A 4 0.90 2.18 19.72
CA LYS A 4 0.13 2.33 18.49
C LYS A 4 -0.66 3.63 18.60
N THR A 5 -0.41 4.57 17.68
CA THR A 5 -1.10 5.85 17.68
C THR A 5 -2.57 5.59 17.35
N ASP A 6 -3.46 5.88 18.31
CA ASP A 6 -4.90 5.74 18.15
C ASP A 6 -5.55 7.13 18.01
N TRP A 7 -5.95 7.43 16.77
CA TRP A 7 -6.62 8.67 16.40
C TRP A 7 -8.14 8.56 16.35
N ALA A 8 -8.72 7.36 16.48
CA ALA A 8 -10.18 7.20 16.39
C ALA A 8 -10.93 8.10 17.39
N PRO A 9 -10.48 8.28 18.66
CA PRO A 9 -11.17 9.17 19.59
C PRO A 9 -11.15 10.66 19.17
N ILE A 10 -10.04 11.14 18.61
CA ILE A 10 -9.93 12.55 18.19
C ILE A 10 -10.66 12.80 16.88
N GLU A 11 -10.70 11.80 15.99
CA GLU A 11 -11.51 11.84 14.76
C GLU A 11 -13.00 11.85 15.09
N ALA A 12 -13.47 11.00 16.00
CA ALA A 12 -14.86 11.00 16.45
C ALA A 12 -15.26 12.34 17.10
N LEU A 13 -14.40 12.93 17.93
CA LEU A 13 -14.64 14.25 18.50
C LEU A 13 -14.69 15.33 17.40
N ALA A 14 -13.77 15.29 16.45
CA ALA A 14 -13.73 16.27 15.36
C ALA A 14 -14.94 16.14 14.42
N GLN A 15 -15.42 14.92 14.17
CA GLN A 15 -16.64 14.66 13.41
C GLN A 15 -17.84 15.36 14.06
N ARG A 16 -18.07 15.07 15.35
CA ARG A 16 -19.17 15.64 16.12
C ARG A 16 -19.14 17.17 16.16
N VAL A 17 -17.98 17.74 16.49
CA VAL A 17 -17.86 19.19 16.75
C VAL A 17 -17.70 20.05 15.49
N LEU A 18 -17.02 19.53 14.46
CA LEU A 18 -16.70 20.30 13.25
C LEU A 18 -17.69 20.03 12.11
N GLU A 19 -18.26 18.83 12.00
CA GLU A 19 -19.19 18.48 10.92
C GLU A 19 -20.65 18.45 11.38
N GLN A 20 -20.93 17.82 12.52
CA GLN A 20 -22.29 17.71 13.05
C GLN A 20 -22.73 18.94 13.86
N GLY A 21 -21.80 19.87 14.11
CA GLY A 21 -22.10 21.14 14.77
C GLY A 21 -22.29 21.05 16.29
N GLU A 22 -21.97 19.91 16.91
CA GLU A 22 -22.08 19.76 18.36
C GLU A 22 -21.19 20.76 19.11
N PRO A 23 -21.64 21.26 20.27
CA PRO A 23 -20.83 22.14 21.11
C PRO A 23 -19.59 21.38 21.61
N LEU A 24 -18.42 22.02 21.52
CA LEU A 24 -17.21 21.49 22.15
C LEU A 24 -17.25 21.76 23.65
N GLU A 25 -17.26 20.71 24.45
CA GLU A 25 -17.13 20.81 25.90
C GLU A 25 -15.68 20.55 26.34
N LEU A 26 -15.08 21.49 27.08
CA LEU A 26 -13.70 21.34 27.59
C LEU A 26 -13.66 20.63 28.95
N THR A 27 -14.16 19.40 28.98
CA THR A 27 -14.02 18.51 30.13
C THR A 27 -12.55 18.13 30.36
N ALA A 28 -12.23 17.55 31.53
CA ALA A 28 -10.88 17.05 31.82
C ALA A 28 -10.42 16.02 30.76
N ASP A 29 -11.32 15.15 30.32
CA ASP A 29 -11.04 14.12 29.32
C ASP A 29 -10.80 14.71 27.93
N VAL A 30 -11.63 15.67 27.50
CA VAL A 30 -11.45 16.34 26.21
C VAL A 30 -10.14 17.13 26.20
N ARG A 31 -9.79 17.82 27.29
CA ARG A 31 -8.49 18.50 27.42
C ARG A 31 -7.33 17.51 27.35
N THR A 32 -7.46 16.35 27.99
CA THR A 32 -6.45 15.29 27.95
C THR A 32 -6.27 14.73 26.55
N LEU A 33 -7.37 14.43 25.86
CA LEU A 33 -7.38 13.98 24.47
C LEU A 33 -6.72 15.01 23.53
N LEU A 34 -7.14 16.28 23.60
CA LEU A 34 -6.57 17.35 22.77
C LEU A 34 -5.07 17.53 23.02
N ARG A 35 -4.59 17.45 24.26
CA ARG A 35 -3.15 17.52 24.58
C ARG A 35 -2.38 16.34 23.99
N ARG A 36 -2.91 15.12 24.16
CA ARG A 36 -2.30 13.89 23.63
C ARG A 36 -2.19 13.96 22.11
N SER A 37 -3.29 14.23 21.43
CA SER A 37 -3.34 14.26 19.96
C SER A 37 -2.52 15.41 19.39
N ALA A 38 -2.51 16.58 20.03
CA ALA A 38 -1.65 17.68 19.61
C ALA A 38 -0.16 17.32 19.65
N ARG A 39 0.29 16.61 20.69
CA ARG A 39 1.66 16.10 20.77
C ARG A 39 1.95 15.09 19.67
N GLU A 40 1.01 14.17 19.40
CA GLU A 40 1.14 13.16 18.34
C GLU A 40 1.25 13.78 16.94
N VAL A 41 0.64 14.94 16.71
CA VAL A 41 0.75 15.69 15.45
C VAL A 41 1.77 16.83 15.48
N ALA A 42 2.69 16.82 16.45
CA ALA A 42 3.78 17.78 16.62
C ALA A 42 3.32 19.26 16.69
N ILE A 43 2.22 19.52 17.39
CA ILE A 43 1.83 20.89 17.78
C ILE A 43 2.57 21.24 19.09
N PRO A 44 3.24 22.40 19.18
CA PRO A 44 3.98 22.81 20.38
C PRO A 44 3.11 22.84 21.64
N ALA A 45 3.65 22.40 22.77
CA ALA A 45 2.91 22.36 24.04
C ALA A 45 2.41 23.75 24.49
N GLN A 46 3.15 24.82 24.19
CA GLN A 46 2.76 26.20 24.46
C GLN A 46 1.50 26.61 23.68
N ASP A 47 1.45 26.32 22.37
CA ASP A 47 0.26 26.55 21.53
C ASP A 47 -0.96 25.81 22.10
N VAL A 48 -0.76 24.57 22.55
CA VAL A 48 -1.83 23.76 23.14
C VAL A 48 -2.33 24.38 24.45
N GLN A 49 -1.42 24.78 25.34
CA GLN A 49 -1.79 25.43 26.60
C GLN A 49 -2.57 26.72 26.36
N GLN A 50 -2.15 27.54 25.39
CA GLN A 50 -2.86 28.76 25.01
C GLN A 50 -4.25 28.44 24.43
N ALA A 51 -4.33 27.45 23.53
CA ALA A 51 -5.58 27.07 22.90
C ALA A 51 -6.62 26.50 23.89
N LEU A 52 -6.19 25.79 24.93
CA LEU A 52 -7.08 25.17 25.91
C LEU A 52 -7.59 26.13 27.00
N ARG A 53 -7.26 27.42 26.94
CA ARG A 53 -7.76 28.45 27.88
C ARG A 53 -9.25 28.75 27.72
N SER A 54 -9.82 28.52 26.53
CA SER A 54 -11.23 28.82 26.26
C SER A 54 -11.81 27.92 25.17
N LEU A 55 -13.15 27.78 25.14
CA LEU A 55 -13.84 27.06 24.06
C LEU A 55 -13.52 27.66 22.68
N ARG A 56 -13.53 28.99 22.60
CA ARG A 56 -13.26 29.77 21.38
C ARG A 56 -11.89 29.43 20.78
N THR A 57 -10.89 29.19 21.62
CA THR A 57 -9.52 28.88 21.19
C THR A 57 -9.25 27.38 21.05
N ALA A 58 -10.04 26.52 21.69
CA ALA A 58 -9.88 25.07 21.59
C ALA A 58 -10.44 24.47 20.30
N LYS A 59 -11.55 25.01 19.77
CA LYS A 59 -12.11 24.54 18.48
C LYS A 59 -11.12 24.71 17.30
N PRO A 60 -10.38 25.84 17.18
CA PRO A 60 -9.26 25.94 16.24
C PRO A 60 -8.16 24.89 16.43
N LEU A 61 -7.80 24.54 17.67
CA LEU A 61 -6.82 23.48 17.94
C LEU A 61 -7.31 22.12 17.44
N LEU A 62 -8.57 21.75 17.73
CA LEU A 62 -9.17 20.51 17.23
C LEU A 62 -9.10 20.43 15.70
N ARG A 63 -9.45 21.52 15.01
CA ARG A 63 -9.33 21.62 13.55
C ARG A 63 -7.89 21.47 13.06
N LYS A 64 -6.93 22.10 13.74
CA LYS A 64 -5.49 21.99 13.39
C LYS A 64 -4.97 20.57 13.55
N ILE A 65 -5.38 19.86 14.62
CA ILE A 65 -5.02 18.45 14.85
C ILE A 65 -5.56 17.59 13.71
N ARG A 66 -6.87 17.66 13.46
CA ARG A 66 -7.53 16.90 12.39
C ARG A 66 -6.88 17.15 11.03
N LYS A 67 -6.68 18.42 10.68
CA LYS A 67 -6.06 18.79 9.41
C LYS A 67 -4.64 18.21 9.24
N ARG A 68 -3.83 18.17 10.31
CA ARG A 68 -2.48 17.55 10.23
C ARG A 68 -2.55 16.03 10.02
N ILE A 69 -3.52 15.35 10.62
CA ILE A 69 -3.76 13.92 10.40
C ILE A 69 -4.13 13.68 8.94
N GLU A 70 -5.13 14.41 8.43
CA GLU A 70 -5.63 14.28 7.05
C GLU A 70 -4.55 14.63 6.01
N ASP A 71 -3.93 15.81 6.14
CA ASP A 71 -2.92 16.29 5.19
C ASP A 71 -1.71 15.33 5.14
N GLY A 72 -1.30 14.79 6.29
CA GLY A 72 -0.19 13.82 6.38
C GLY A 72 -0.52 12.46 5.79
N SER A 73 -1.71 11.92 6.08
CA SER A 73 -2.20 10.67 5.48
C SER A 73 -2.25 10.77 3.96
N TRP A 74 -2.88 11.84 3.46
CA TRP A 74 -3.05 12.09 2.03
C TRP A 74 -1.70 12.22 1.31
N ARG A 75 -0.80 13.04 1.86
CA ARG A 75 0.54 13.26 1.30
C ARG A 75 1.33 11.97 1.19
N LEU A 76 1.36 11.17 2.26
CA LEU A 76 2.07 9.89 2.27
C LEU A 76 1.46 8.91 1.27
N MET A 77 0.14 8.73 1.30
CA MET A 77 -0.58 7.82 0.40
C MET A 77 -0.28 8.14 -1.07
N LEU A 78 -0.37 9.41 -1.47
CA LEU A 78 -0.08 9.83 -2.85
C LEU A 78 1.38 9.59 -3.23
N ALA A 79 2.33 9.92 -2.35
CA ALA A 79 3.75 9.73 -2.60
C ALA A 79 4.10 8.25 -2.73
N GLU A 80 3.55 7.39 -1.87
CA GLU A 80 3.72 5.95 -1.96
C GLU A 80 3.15 5.37 -3.24
N HIS A 81 1.94 5.79 -3.65
CA HIS A 81 1.35 5.33 -4.91
C HIS A 81 2.25 5.70 -6.11
N ARG A 82 2.76 6.92 -6.15
CA ARG A 82 3.72 7.35 -7.18
C ARG A 82 5.02 6.56 -7.11
N ALA A 83 5.57 6.36 -5.91
CA ALA A 83 6.79 5.58 -5.71
C ALA A 83 6.63 4.12 -6.16
N ARG A 84 5.46 3.49 -5.90
CA ARG A 84 5.14 2.13 -6.37
C ARG A 84 5.13 2.06 -7.90
N ARG A 85 4.49 3.01 -8.59
CA ARG A 85 4.49 3.05 -10.06
C ARG A 85 5.91 3.22 -10.64
N LEU A 86 6.74 4.04 -10.01
CA LEU A 86 8.14 4.21 -10.41
C LEU A 86 8.97 2.95 -10.14
N GLN A 87 8.75 2.26 -9.01
CA GLN A 87 9.35 0.95 -8.74
C GLN A 87 8.98 -0.08 -9.80
N ASP A 88 7.71 -0.10 -10.22
CA ASP A 88 7.24 -0.97 -11.30
C ASP A 88 7.91 -0.64 -12.65
N ALA A 89 8.18 0.63 -12.92
CA ALA A 89 8.94 1.04 -14.10
C ALA A 89 10.45 0.79 -13.97
N GLY A 90 10.94 0.36 -12.80
CA GLY A 90 12.36 0.19 -12.50
C GLY A 90 13.09 1.47 -12.07
N ASP A 91 12.41 2.61 -12.02
CA ASP A 91 12.96 3.90 -11.56
C ASP A 91 12.96 3.99 -10.04
N LEU A 92 13.86 3.23 -9.41
CA LEU A 92 14.01 3.22 -7.95
C LEU A 92 14.51 4.56 -7.39
N GLU A 93 15.24 5.33 -8.19
CA GLU A 93 15.77 6.63 -7.78
C GLU A 93 14.68 7.71 -7.82
N GLY A 94 13.84 7.71 -8.85
CA GLY A 94 12.60 8.49 -8.87
C GLY A 94 11.67 8.13 -7.72
N ALA A 95 11.49 6.83 -7.44
CA ALA A 95 10.69 6.37 -6.32
C ALA A 95 11.22 6.90 -4.97
N ARG A 96 12.54 6.85 -4.76
CA ARG A 96 13.21 7.41 -3.58
C ARG A 96 12.91 8.90 -3.43
N ARG A 97 13.11 9.68 -4.49
CA ARG A 97 12.86 11.13 -4.47
C ARG A 97 11.42 11.50 -4.11
N GLN A 98 10.42 10.69 -4.50
CA GLN A 98 9.02 10.94 -4.12
C GLN A 98 8.85 10.92 -2.59
N ILE A 99 9.50 9.97 -1.91
CA ILE A 99 9.37 9.81 -0.46
C ILE A 99 10.24 10.82 0.28
N GLU A 100 11.43 11.15 -0.23
CA GLU A 100 12.26 12.22 0.34
C GLU A 100 11.52 13.57 0.36
N ARG A 101 10.76 13.89 -0.70
CA ARG A 101 9.90 15.10 -0.74
C ARG A 101 8.79 15.11 0.33
N VAL A 102 8.34 13.94 0.80
CA VAL A 102 7.42 13.88 1.95
C VAL A 102 8.17 14.29 3.21
N LEU A 103 9.35 13.72 3.44
CA LEU A 103 10.16 13.99 4.64
C LEU A 103 10.64 15.44 4.75
N THR A 104 10.73 16.18 3.65
CA THR A 104 11.08 17.62 3.68
C THR A 104 9.99 18.49 4.28
N VAL A 105 8.71 18.09 4.18
CA VAL A 105 7.56 18.90 4.62
C VAL A 105 6.76 18.28 5.76
N GLU A 106 6.83 16.97 5.94
CA GLU A 106 6.06 16.25 6.94
C GLU A 106 6.61 16.52 8.34
N VAL A 107 5.72 16.93 9.25
CA VAL A 107 6.05 17.29 10.63
C VAL A 107 5.50 16.28 11.63
N VAL A 108 4.48 15.50 11.26
CA VAL A 108 3.84 14.50 12.13
C VAL A 108 4.77 13.29 12.25
N PRO A 109 5.28 12.96 13.46
CA PRO A 109 6.27 11.90 13.64
C PRO A 109 5.85 10.54 13.10
N PHE A 110 4.56 10.19 13.25
CA PHE A 110 4.02 8.93 12.72
C PHE A 110 4.22 8.83 11.20
N TYR A 111 3.82 9.83 10.42
CA TYR A 111 3.95 9.79 8.96
C TYR A 111 5.40 9.89 8.49
N ARG A 112 6.25 10.63 9.22
CA ARG A 112 7.71 10.63 8.97
C ARG A 112 8.28 9.22 9.11
N GLN A 113 7.95 8.53 10.19
CA GLN A 113 8.43 7.17 10.42
C GLN A 113 7.95 6.19 9.34
N GLN A 114 6.70 6.30 8.89
CA GLN A 114 6.21 5.50 7.77
C GLN A 114 6.99 5.80 6.47
N ALA A 115 7.22 7.07 6.14
CA ALA A 115 8.03 7.45 4.98
C ALA A 115 9.47 6.92 5.07
N GLU A 116 10.10 6.96 6.25
CA GLU A 116 11.42 6.38 6.49
C GLU A 116 11.44 4.86 6.27
N ASN A 117 10.39 4.14 6.71
CA ASN A 117 10.25 2.70 6.44
C ASN A 117 10.16 2.42 4.93
N VAL A 118 9.43 3.26 4.18
CA VAL A 118 9.37 3.14 2.72
C VAL A 118 10.73 3.40 2.07
N LEU A 119 11.49 4.40 2.54
CA LEU A 119 12.86 4.65 2.05
C LEU A 119 13.79 3.48 2.34
N ALA A 120 13.73 2.90 3.54
CA ALA A 120 14.53 1.72 3.89
C ALA A 120 14.20 0.53 2.96
N ARG A 121 12.92 0.33 2.62
CA ARG A 121 12.49 -0.68 1.65
C ARG A 121 13.05 -0.39 0.24
N ILE A 122 12.97 0.85 -0.23
CA ILE A 122 13.52 1.25 -1.54
C ILE A 122 15.04 1.04 -1.57
N ALA A 123 15.76 1.39 -0.51
CA ALA A 123 17.20 1.19 -0.41
C ALA A 123 17.60 -0.30 -0.52
N ARG A 124 16.81 -1.21 0.08
CA ARG A 124 16.97 -2.66 -0.09
C ARG A 124 16.76 -3.09 -1.55
N LEU A 125 15.72 -2.59 -2.21
CA LEU A 125 15.48 -2.85 -3.65
C LEU A 125 16.63 -2.34 -4.53
N GLN A 126 17.17 -1.15 -4.23
CA GLN A 126 18.37 -0.63 -4.91
C GLN A 126 19.58 -1.53 -4.70
N LYS A 127 19.72 -2.17 -3.53
CA LYS A 127 20.78 -3.16 -3.27
C LYS A 127 20.57 -4.43 -4.10
N VAL A 128 19.34 -4.91 -4.23
CA VAL A 128 18.99 -6.06 -5.10
C VAL A 128 19.37 -5.74 -6.54
N ALA A 129 18.92 -4.60 -7.08
CA ALA A 129 19.23 -4.17 -8.45
C ALA A 129 20.75 -4.07 -8.71
N ARG A 130 21.51 -3.50 -7.76
CA ARG A 130 22.98 -3.32 -7.87
C ARG A 130 23.77 -4.61 -7.72
N SER A 131 23.40 -5.48 -6.79
CA SER A 131 24.15 -6.70 -6.48
C SER A 131 23.71 -7.91 -7.29
N GLY A 132 22.46 -7.94 -7.75
CA GLY A 132 21.81 -9.13 -8.29
C GLY A 132 21.56 -10.22 -7.24
N ARG A 133 21.66 -9.89 -5.94
CA ARG A 133 21.32 -10.80 -4.83
C ARG A 133 19.95 -10.46 -4.28
N VAL A 134 19.15 -11.49 -4.03
CA VAL A 134 17.81 -11.35 -3.45
C VAL A 134 17.91 -11.02 -1.95
N ASP A 135 16.89 -10.33 -1.44
CA ASP A 135 16.75 -9.96 -0.03
C ASP A 135 15.50 -10.67 0.53
N PRO A 136 15.64 -11.59 1.50
CA PRO A 136 14.51 -12.36 2.03
C PRO A 136 13.50 -11.50 2.81
N LYS A 137 13.81 -10.23 3.10
CA LYS A 137 12.90 -9.31 3.78
C LYS A 137 12.01 -8.52 2.81
N LEU A 138 12.12 -8.76 1.50
CA LEU A 138 11.36 -8.09 0.46
C LEU A 138 10.45 -9.09 -0.26
N SER A 139 9.28 -8.63 -0.70
CA SER A 139 8.41 -9.48 -1.52
C SER A 139 9.01 -9.79 -2.89
N GLU A 140 8.70 -10.97 -3.39
CA GLU A 140 9.12 -11.55 -4.66
C GLU A 140 8.80 -10.59 -5.80
N ARG A 141 7.55 -10.12 -5.88
CA ARG A 141 7.09 -9.17 -6.90
C ARG A 141 7.94 -7.89 -6.97
N SER A 142 8.28 -7.31 -5.82
CA SER A 142 9.09 -6.07 -5.78
C SER A 142 10.53 -6.32 -6.25
N GLN A 143 11.07 -7.49 -5.90
CA GLN A 143 12.41 -7.90 -6.30
C GLN A 143 12.51 -8.22 -7.79
N LEU A 144 11.50 -8.89 -8.37
CA LEU A 144 11.43 -9.19 -9.81
C LEU A 144 11.55 -7.92 -10.67
N ALA A 145 10.86 -6.83 -10.31
CA ALA A 145 10.98 -5.55 -11.03
C ALA A 145 12.41 -4.98 -10.95
N SER A 146 13.06 -5.10 -9.79
CA SER A 146 14.44 -4.65 -9.58
C SER A 146 15.45 -5.49 -10.37
N LEU A 147 15.24 -6.80 -10.44
CA LEU A 147 16.06 -7.72 -11.24
C LEU A 147 15.84 -7.52 -12.74
N LEU A 148 14.60 -7.26 -13.17
CA LEU A 148 14.30 -6.92 -14.56
C LEU A 148 14.99 -5.62 -14.98
N TYR A 149 14.94 -4.59 -14.14
CA TYR A 149 15.66 -3.35 -14.37
C TYR A 149 17.16 -3.61 -14.55
N ARG A 150 17.77 -4.40 -13.66
CA ARG A 150 19.17 -4.81 -13.77
C ARG A 150 19.48 -5.49 -15.11
N ILE A 151 18.65 -6.45 -15.53
CA ILE A 151 18.80 -7.16 -16.81
C ILE A 151 18.77 -6.18 -17.98
N ASN A 152 17.81 -5.25 -17.98
CA ASN A 152 17.67 -4.24 -19.04
C ASN A 152 18.85 -3.26 -19.09
N GLN A 153 19.61 -3.13 -18.00
CA GLN A 153 20.88 -2.39 -17.95
C GLN A 153 22.08 -3.23 -18.42
N GLY A 154 21.85 -4.36 -19.10
CA GLY A 154 22.89 -5.25 -19.62
C GLY A 154 23.63 -6.06 -18.55
N LYS A 155 23.10 -6.13 -17.32
CA LYS A 155 23.74 -6.86 -16.21
C LYS A 155 23.03 -8.20 -16.00
N PRO A 156 23.60 -9.32 -16.47
CA PRO A 156 22.94 -10.62 -16.37
C PRO A 156 22.80 -11.08 -14.91
N LEU A 157 21.87 -12.01 -14.69
CA LEU A 157 21.69 -12.67 -13.40
C LEU A 157 22.77 -13.71 -13.16
N LYS A 158 23.23 -13.82 -11.92
CA LYS A 158 24.04 -14.96 -11.48
C LYS A 158 23.09 -16.01 -10.91
N LEU A 159 23.03 -17.18 -11.56
CA LEU A 159 22.14 -18.28 -11.16
C LEU A 159 22.70 -19.11 -10.00
N THR A 160 22.91 -18.46 -8.86
CA THR A 160 23.24 -19.11 -7.59
C THR A 160 22.09 -20.01 -7.12
N LYS A 161 22.35 -20.90 -6.16
CA LYS A 161 21.31 -21.70 -5.52
C LYS A 161 20.16 -20.83 -4.99
N GLU A 162 20.50 -19.74 -4.32
CA GLU A 162 19.54 -18.75 -3.78
C GLU A 162 18.69 -18.11 -4.88
N MET A 163 19.32 -17.64 -5.97
CA MET A 163 18.60 -17.02 -7.10
C MET A 163 17.67 -18.04 -7.79
N ARG A 164 18.12 -19.28 -7.98
CA ARG A 164 17.30 -20.36 -8.54
C ARG A 164 16.08 -20.66 -7.66
N SER A 165 16.28 -20.81 -6.35
CA SER A 165 15.18 -21.02 -5.40
C SER A 165 14.18 -19.86 -5.42
N PHE A 166 14.66 -18.61 -5.44
CA PHE A 166 13.81 -17.44 -5.57
C PHE A 166 12.99 -17.45 -6.86
N LEU A 167 13.62 -17.72 -8.00
CA LEU A 167 12.93 -17.72 -9.29
C LEU A 167 11.90 -18.85 -9.40
N ARG A 168 12.15 -20.01 -8.79
CA ARG A 168 11.15 -21.09 -8.70
C ARG A 168 9.91 -20.66 -7.93
N LEU A 169 10.11 -20.09 -6.74
CA LEU A 169 9.00 -19.60 -5.92
C LEU A 169 8.18 -18.55 -6.69
N ALA A 170 8.86 -17.55 -7.25
CA ALA A 170 8.21 -16.50 -8.02
C ALA A 170 7.48 -17.02 -9.27
N ALA A 171 8.07 -18.00 -9.98
CA ALA A 171 7.45 -18.62 -11.15
C ALA A 171 6.19 -19.40 -10.77
N ALA A 172 6.24 -20.17 -9.68
CA ALA A 172 5.08 -20.89 -9.14
C ALA A 172 3.95 -19.93 -8.75
N GLU A 173 4.26 -18.80 -8.09
CA GLU A 173 3.29 -17.75 -7.79
C GLU A 173 2.60 -17.20 -9.05
N ALA A 174 3.30 -17.18 -10.20
CA ALA A 174 2.76 -16.76 -11.48
C ALA A 174 2.17 -17.91 -12.33
N ALA A 175 1.92 -19.08 -11.74
CA ALA A 175 1.43 -20.29 -12.40
C ALA A 175 2.29 -20.74 -13.60
N ILE A 176 3.58 -20.49 -13.57
CA ILE A 176 4.53 -21.03 -14.56
C ILE A 176 4.90 -22.45 -14.09
N SER A 177 4.91 -23.40 -15.01
CA SER A 177 5.15 -24.81 -14.67
C SER A 177 6.58 -25.04 -14.20
N GLU A 178 6.78 -26.09 -13.40
CA GLU A 178 8.11 -26.48 -12.93
C GLU A 178 9.04 -26.82 -14.11
N ALA A 179 8.56 -27.58 -15.10
CA ALA A 179 9.32 -27.93 -16.29
C ALA A 179 9.82 -26.68 -17.07
N GLU A 180 8.92 -25.73 -17.33
CA GLU A 180 9.28 -24.46 -17.99
C GLU A 180 10.27 -23.65 -17.14
N THR A 181 10.08 -23.67 -15.82
CA THR A 181 10.97 -22.98 -14.89
C THR A 181 12.37 -23.58 -14.92
N GLU A 182 12.52 -24.90 -14.84
CA GLU A 182 13.83 -25.56 -14.87
C GLU A 182 14.55 -25.34 -16.20
N GLU A 183 13.83 -25.43 -17.32
CA GLU A 183 14.37 -25.11 -18.65
C GLU A 183 14.88 -23.66 -18.67
N ALA A 184 14.09 -22.71 -18.17
CA ALA A 184 14.50 -21.32 -18.12
C ALA A 184 15.70 -21.07 -17.20
N LEU A 185 15.89 -21.87 -16.16
CA LEU A 185 17.03 -21.79 -15.25
C LEU A 185 18.33 -22.41 -15.83
N ALA A 186 18.33 -22.93 -17.06
CA ALA A 186 19.53 -23.47 -17.70
C ALA A 186 20.60 -22.39 -17.96
N SER A 187 20.21 -21.15 -18.27
CA SER A 187 21.14 -20.06 -18.60
C SER A 187 20.69 -18.71 -18.04
N PRO A 188 21.61 -17.74 -17.85
CA PRO A 188 21.22 -16.37 -17.47
C PRO A 188 20.24 -15.70 -18.44
N THR A 189 20.35 -16.00 -19.74
CA THR A 189 19.49 -15.42 -20.79
C THR A 189 18.06 -15.94 -20.69
N SER A 190 17.90 -17.26 -20.57
CA SER A 190 16.58 -17.88 -20.39
C SER A 190 15.96 -17.51 -19.04
N ALA A 191 16.77 -17.38 -17.98
CA ALA A 191 16.29 -16.93 -16.67
C ALA A 191 15.83 -15.46 -16.71
N ALA A 192 16.48 -14.61 -17.50
CA ALA A 192 16.02 -13.26 -17.74
C ALA A 192 14.64 -13.25 -18.43
N ALA A 193 14.40 -14.15 -19.40
CA ALA A 193 13.09 -14.30 -20.03
C ALA A 193 12.02 -14.75 -19.01
N LEU A 194 12.36 -15.68 -18.12
CA LEU A 194 11.48 -16.10 -17.01
C LEU A 194 11.09 -14.91 -16.13
N VAL A 195 12.04 -14.08 -15.70
CA VAL A 195 11.73 -12.88 -14.89
C VAL A 195 10.70 -11.98 -15.59
N ARG A 196 10.84 -11.75 -16.91
CA ARG A 196 9.84 -10.94 -17.66
C ARG A 196 8.48 -11.62 -17.69
N LYS A 197 8.44 -12.92 -17.97
CA LYS A 197 7.20 -13.69 -18.07
C LYS A 197 6.47 -13.71 -16.73
N THR A 198 7.18 -14.02 -15.64
CA THR A 198 6.66 -14.01 -14.27
C THR A 198 6.07 -12.65 -13.91
N LEU A 199 6.84 -11.58 -14.07
CA LEU A 199 6.37 -10.23 -13.76
C LEU A 199 5.20 -9.80 -14.66
N GLY A 200 5.22 -10.17 -15.94
CA GLY A 200 4.14 -9.90 -16.88
C GLY A 200 2.83 -10.59 -16.47
N ARG A 201 2.87 -11.87 -16.10
CA ARG A 201 1.70 -12.59 -15.60
C ARG A 201 1.15 -11.98 -14.32
N LEU A 202 2.01 -11.66 -13.35
CA LEU A 202 1.59 -11.02 -12.11
C LEU A 202 0.94 -9.65 -12.36
N ARG A 203 1.46 -8.85 -13.31
CA ARG A 203 0.87 -7.55 -13.67
C ARG A 203 -0.45 -7.68 -14.39
N ASN A 204 -0.53 -8.57 -15.37
CA ASN A 204 -1.74 -8.76 -16.17
C ASN A 204 -2.87 -9.33 -15.31
N GLY A 205 -2.58 -10.29 -14.44
CA GLY A 205 -3.58 -10.81 -13.51
C GLY A 205 -4.06 -9.77 -12.50
N SER A 206 -3.15 -8.94 -11.97
CA SER A 206 -3.51 -7.80 -11.11
C SER A 206 -4.50 -6.86 -11.80
N LYS A 207 -4.22 -6.50 -13.06
CA LYS A 207 -5.09 -5.62 -13.85
C LYS A 207 -6.44 -6.26 -14.12
N ARG A 208 -6.47 -7.53 -14.54
CA ARG A 208 -7.73 -8.23 -14.79
C ARG A 208 -8.61 -8.28 -13.55
N LEU A 209 -8.02 -8.62 -12.40
CA LEU A 209 -8.73 -8.63 -11.12
C LEU A 209 -9.28 -7.25 -10.77
N GLU A 210 -8.46 -6.21 -10.87
CA GLU A 210 -8.89 -4.82 -10.59
C GLU A 210 -10.06 -4.39 -11.49
N HIS A 211 -9.99 -4.66 -12.79
CA HIS A 211 -11.08 -4.32 -13.72
C HIS A 211 -12.36 -5.10 -13.42
N ALA A 212 -12.23 -6.40 -13.12
CA ALA A 212 -13.38 -7.25 -12.80
C ALA A 212 -14.05 -6.81 -11.49
N ILE A 213 -13.27 -6.50 -10.46
CA ILE A 213 -13.80 -5.99 -9.18
C ILE A 213 -14.49 -4.65 -9.39
N SER A 214 -13.90 -3.73 -10.15
CA SER A 214 -14.53 -2.43 -10.44
C SER A 214 -15.89 -2.61 -11.10
N ARG A 215 -15.97 -3.40 -12.18
CA ARG A 215 -17.25 -3.65 -12.86
C ARG A 215 -18.26 -4.37 -11.97
N MET A 216 -17.80 -5.33 -11.17
CA MET A 216 -18.66 -6.03 -10.21
C MET A 216 -19.26 -5.06 -9.19
N LEU A 217 -18.49 -4.11 -8.67
CA LEU A 217 -18.99 -3.08 -7.75
C LEU A 217 -20.01 -2.17 -8.44
N ASP A 218 -19.74 -1.70 -9.65
CA ASP A 218 -20.68 -0.86 -10.42
C ASP A 218 -22.03 -1.58 -10.64
N LEU A 219 -21.99 -2.87 -10.99
CA LEU A 219 -23.19 -3.69 -11.20
C LEU A 219 -23.96 -3.91 -9.88
N ARG A 220 -23.24 -4.13 -8.79
CA ARG A 220 -23.84 -4.26 -7.46
C ARG A 220 -24.52 -2.95 -7.01
N GLU A 221 -23.93 -1.80 -7.31
CA GLU A 221 -24.51 -0.48 -6.96
C GLU A 221 -25.85 -0.23 -7.65
N VAL A 222 -26.02 -0.71 -8.89
CA VAL A 222 -27.30 -0.64 -9.62
C VAL A 222 -28.23 -1.82 -9.36
N GLY A 223 -27.88 -2.73 -8.44
CA GLY A 223 -28.69 -3.87 -8.04
C GLY A 223 -28.59 -5.11 -8.95
N ASP A 224 -27.73 -5.10 -9.98
CA ASP A 224 -27.50 -6.25 -10.85
C ASP A 224 -26.49 -7.23 -10.22
N LEU A 225 -26.97 -8.00 -9.25
CA LEU A 225 -26.15 -8.99 -8.54
C LEU A 225 -25.71 -10.14 -9.44
N GLU A 226 -26.52 -10.55 -10.42
CA GLU A 226 -26.13 -11.66 -11.30
C GLU A 226 -25.08 -11.23 -12.30
N GLY A 227 -25.18 -10.02 -12.86
CA GLY A 227 -24.11 -9.42 -13.64
C GLY A 227 -22.81 -9.31 -12.83
N ALA A 228 -22.89 -8.89 -11.57
CA ALA A 228 -21.74 -8.83 -10.66
C ALA A 228 -21.09 -10.22 -10.46
N ARG A 229 -21.89 -11.26 -10.22
CA ARG A 229 -21.38 -12.66 -10.14
C ARG A 229 -20.72 -13.08 -11.45
N GLN A 230 -21.35 -12.76 -12.58
CA GLN A 230 -20.82 -13.11 -13.88
C GLN A 230 -19.44 -12.50 -14.13
N GLN A 231 -19.19 -11.26 -13.69
CA GLN A 231 -17.84 -10.66 -13.79
C GLN A 231 -16.77 -11.48 -13.05
N MET A 232 -17.07 -12.03 -11.87
CA MET A 232 -16.12 -12.88 -11.15
C MET A 232 -15.95 -14.25 -11.82
N ARG A 233 -17.02 -14.85 -12.35
CA ARG A 233 -16.95 -16.11 -13.09
C ARG A 233 -16.13 -15.96 -14.38
N ASP A 234 -16.34 -14.87 -15.13
CA ASP A 234 -15.59 -14.55 -16.34
C ASP A 234 -14.08 -14.41 -16.05
N LEU A 235 -13.75 -13.75 -14.93
CA LEU A 235 -12.36 -13.68 -14.48
C LEU A 235 -11.80 -15.06 -14.12
N LEU A 236 -12.54 -15.87 -13.37
CA LEU A 236 -12.13 -17.22 -12.97
C LEU A 236 -11.94 -18.18 -14.16
N ALA A 237 -12.63 -17.94 -15.28
CA ALA A 237 -12.45 -18.72 -16.50
C ALA A 237 -11.07 -18.48 -17.15
N VAL A 238 -10.48 -17.29 -16.98
CA VAL A 238 -9.25 -16.89 -17.69
C VAL A 238 -8.04 -16.69 -16.78
N GLU A 239 -8.24 -16.46 -15.48
CA GLU A 239 -7.15 -16.19 -14.55
C GLU A 239 -6.47 -17.49 -14.13
N THR A 240 -5.15 -17.55 -14.22
CA THR A 240 -4.37 -18.74 -13.86
C THR A 240 -3.51 -18.53 -12.62
N VAL A 241 -3.24 -17.27 -12.25
CA VAL A 241 -2.39 -16.91 -11.12
C VAL A 241 -3.15 -17.20 -9.80
N PRO A 242 -2.63 -18.10 -8.92
CA PRO A 242 -3.41 -18.62 -7.79
C PRO A 242 -3.93 -17.54 -6.84
N MET A 243 -3.12 -16.52 -6.54
CA MET A 243 -3.53 -15.44 -5.63
C MET A 243 -4.70 -14.60 -6.18
N TYR A 244 -4.76 -14.37 -7.50
CA TYR A 244 -5.83 -13.58 -8.10
C TYR A 244 -7.10 -14.40 -8.32
N ARG A 245 -6.95 -15.71 -8.61
CA ARG A 245 -8.08 -16.65 -8.59
C ARG A 245 -8.73 -16.69 -7.22
N ARG A 246 -7.93 -16.87 -6.16
CA ARG A 246 -8.44 -16.87 -4.78
C ARG A 246 -9.17 -15.57 -4.44
N ALA A 247 -8.60 -14.43 -4.79
CA ALA A 247 -9.26 -13.14 -4.57
C ALA A 247 -10.61 -13.03 -5.31
N ALA A 248 -10.70 -13.56 -6.53
CA ALA A 248 -11.95 -13.59 -7.30
C ALA A 248 -12.98 -14.57 -6.68
N GLU A 249 -12.54 -15.74 -6.20
CA GLU A 249 -13.38 -16.70 -5.46
C GLU A 249 -13.94 -16.08 -4.18
N GLU A 250 -13.11 -15.36 -3.40
CA GLU A 250 -13.53 -14.66 -2.19
C GLU A 250 -14.57 -13.56 -2.49
N ASN A 251 -14.35 -12.78 -3.56
CA ASN A 251 -15.32 -11.75 -3.98
C ASN A 251 -16.63 -12.38 -4.46
N LEU A 252 -16.58 -13.47 -5.22
CA LEU A 252 -17.77 -14.20 -5.66
C LEU A 252 -18.57 -14.73 -4.47
N ALA A 253 -17.90 -15.39 -3.51
CA ALA A 253 -18.54 -15.88 -2.29
C ALA A 253 -19.18 -14.74 -1.47
N GLY A 254 -18.56 -13.55 -1.46
CA GLY A 254 -19.11 -12.36 -0.82
C GLY A 254 -20.42 -11.84 -1.45
N LEU A 255 -20.70 -12.15 -2.72
CA LEU A 255 -21.96 -11.83 -3.40
C LEU A 255 -23.07 -12.87 -3.15
N ASP A 256 -22.70 -14.04 -2.63
CA ASP A 256 -23.64 -15.11 -2.28
C ASP A 256 -24.09 -15.03 -0.80
N GLY A 257 -23.46 -14.17 0.00
CA GLY A 257 -23.88 -13.85 1.37
C GLY A 257 -25.12 -12.95 1.42
N PRO A 258 -25.93 -13.01 2.49
CA PRO A 258 -27.08 -12.13 2.65
C PRO A 258 -26.64 -10.65 2.67
N LEU A 259 -27.42 -9.78 2.03
CA LEU A 259 -27.21 -8.34 2.12
C LEU A 259 -27.18 -7.94 3.61
N PRO A 260 -26.20 -7.13 4.06
CA PRO A 260 -26.26 -6.58 5.40
C PRO A 260 -27.59 -5.83 5.54
N ALA A 261 -28.31 -6.09 6.64
CA ALA A 261 -29.56 -5.40 6.92
C ALA A 261 -29.31 -3.87 6.88
N PRO A 262 -30.22 -3.08 6.29
CA PRO A 262 -30.08 -1.63 6.31
C PRO A 262 -29.96 -1.17 7.77
N VAL A 263 -28.90 -0.40 8.05
CA VAL A 263 -28.66 0.28 9.33
C VAL A 263 -29.52 1.53 9.40
#